data_AF-A0A2E0SFH3-F1
#
_entry.id   AF-A0A2E0SFH3-F1
#
_cell.length_a   1.000
_cell.length_b   1.000
_cell.length_c   1.000
_cell.angle_alpha   90.00
_cell.angle_beta   90.00
_cell.angle_gamma   90.00
#
_symmetry.space_group_name_H-M   'P 1'
#
loop_
_entity.id
_entity.type
_entity.pdbx_description
1 polymer ?
#
loop_
_entity_poly.entity_id
_entity_poly.type
_entity_poly.pdbx_seq_one_letter_code
_entity_poly.pdbx_strand_id
1 'polypeptide(L)'
;MSLSESQSDDKLFINNLLDETKEPSSDELESLKSMVNDWFKYDDQIRKLQIAIKERKVHQKALNNKIENFMFQYKYKDLNTQHGIIKANERKVKVPVKMSDIKDKILELNHLSGEELLNEIFNNEKRKTVIKKNIRRVIPKVSLEI
;
A
#
# COMPACT_ATOMS: atom_id res chain seq x y z
N MET A 1 -0.13 -36.61 -65.12
CA MET A 1 -1.55 -36.80 -64.78
C MET A 1 -1.84 -35.84 -63.64
N SER A 2 -2.48 -34.73 -63.98
CA SER A 2 -2.50 -33.47 -63.24
C SER A 2 -3.59 -33.41 -62.18
N LEU A 3 -3.18 -32.90 -61.02
CA LEU A 3 -3.96 -32.42 -59.88
C LEU A 3 -5.10 -31.48 -60.30
N SER A 4 -6.32 -31.71 -59.80
CA SER A 4 -7.30 -30.63 -59.54
C SER A 4 -8.55 -31.16 -58.82
N GLU A 5 -8.49 -31.35 -57.50
CA GLU A 5 -9.70 -31.51 -56.67
C GLU A 5 -9.39 -31.23 -55.20
N SER A 6 -9.06 -29.96 -54.90
CA SER A 6 -8.91 -29.48 -53.52
C SER A 6 -8.91 -27.94 -53.42
N GLN A 7 -9.78 -27.25 -54.16
CA GLN A 7 -9.85 -25.77 -54.09
C GLN A 7 -11.26 -25.16 -54.02
N SER A 8 -12.31 -25.95 -53.81
CA SER A 8 -13.69 -25.43 -53.74
C SER A 8 -14.23 -25.21 -52.32
N ASP A 9 -13.74 -25.96 -51.31
CA ASP A 9 -14.44 -26.00 -50.01
C ASP A 9 -13.80 -25.11 -48.93
N ASP A 10 -12.51 -24.77 -49.05
CA ASP A 10 -11.83 -23.88 -48.09
C ASP A 10 -12.15 -22.39 -48.28
N LYS A 11 -12.70 -22.00 -49.44
CA LYS A 11 -13.05 -20.60 -49.73
C LYS A 11 -14.42 -20.18 -49.20
N LEU A 12 -15.25 -21.11 -48.72
CA LEU A 12 -16.57 -20.80 -48.17
C LEU A 12 -16.56 -20.65 -46.63
N PHE A 13 -15.51 -21.10 -45.95
CA PHE A 13 -15.44 -21.03 -44.48
C PHE A 13 -14.88 -19.70 -43.93
N ILE A 14 -14.20 -18.91 -44.76
CA ILE A 14 -13.56 -17.65 -44.33
C ILE A 14 -14.48 -16.43 -44.44
N ASN A 15 -15.59 -16.52 -45.20
CA ASN A 15 -16.48 -15.37 -45.41
C ASN A 15 -17.59 -15.21 -44.35
N ASN A 16 -17.78 -16.16 -43.43
CA ASN A 16 -18.84 -16.11 -42.41
C ASN A 16 -18.34 -15.88 -40.96
N LEU A 17 -17.04 -15.64 -40.74
CA LEU A 17 -16.51 -15.27 -39.40
C LEU A 17 -16.34 -13.74 -39.22
N LEU A 18 -16.54 -12.97 -40.28
CA LEU A 18 -16.44 -11.50 -40.27
C LEU A 18 -17.80 -10.79 -40.31
N ASP A 19 -18.90 -11.55 -40.26
CA ASP A 19 -20.26 -11.03 -40.50
C ASP A 19 -21.01 -10.56 -39.26
N GLU A 20 -20.29 -10.04 -38.26
CA GLU A 20 -20.82 -9.01 -37.35
C GLU A 20 -19.72 -8.02 -36.96
N THR A 21 -18.98 -7.46 -37.93
CA THR A 21 -18.33 -6.16 -37.68
C THR A 21 -19.43 -5.09 -37.60
N LYS A 22 -20.11 -5.05 -36.45
CA LYS A 22 -21.07 -4.01 -36.11
C LYS A 22 -20.28 -2.71 -35.99
N GLU A 23 -20.16 -1.99 -37.11
CA GLU A 23 -19.51 -0.69 -37.11
C GLU A 23 -20.27 0.21 -36.13
N PRO A 24 -19.58 0.79 -35.14
CA PRO A 24 -20.25 1.60 -34.13
C PRO A 24 -20.93 2.80 -34.80
N SER A 25 -22.14 3.11 -34.33
CA SER A 25 -22.86 4.30 -34.79
C SER A 25 -22.03 5.56 -34.52
N SER A 26 -22.23 6.61 -35.32
CA SER A 26 -21.58 7.92 -35.09
C SER A 26 -21.82 8.43 -33.67
N ASP A 27 -23.01 8.22 -33.12
CA ASP A 27 -23.37 8.62 -31.75
C ASP A 27 -22.60 7.82 -30.69
N GLU A 28 -22.40 6.52 -30.94
CA GLU A 28 -21.64 5.64 -30.04
C GLU A 28 -20.15 6.01 -30.04
N LEU A 29 -19.60 6.38 -31.20
CA LEU A 29 -18.24 6.87 -31.34
C LEU A 29 -18.02 8.21 -30.63
N GLU A 30 -18.96 9.14 -30.75
CA GLU A 30 -18.88 10.44 -30.07
C GLU A 30 -19.00 10.29 -28.54
N SER A 31 -19.91 9.42 -28.09
CA SER A 31 -20.06 9.04 -26.68
C SER A 31 -18.77 8.39 -26.13
N LEU A 32 -18.19 7.44 -26.87
CA LEU A 32 -16.92 6.81 -26.52
C LEU A 32 -15.79 7.84 -26.43
N LYS A 33 -15.70 8.76 -27.39
CA LYS A 33 -14.69 9.82 -27.38
C LYS A 33 -14.83 10.72 -26.14
N SER A 34 -16.06 11.05 -25.74
CA SER A 34 -16.31 11.81 -24.51
C SER A 34 -15.86 11.03 -23.27
N MET A 35 -16.23 9.74 -23.18
CA MET A 35 -15.84 8.88 -22.05
C MET A 35 -14.32 8.74 -21.94
N VAL A 36 -13.64 8.54 -23.06
CA VAL A 36 -12.17 8.42 -23.11
C VAL A 36 -11.51 9.73 -22.66
N ASN A 37 -12.02 10.88 -23.12
CA ASN A 37 -11.51 12.18 -22.69
C ASN A 37 -11.70 12.41 -21.18
N ASP A 38 -12.87 12.09 -20.64
CA ASP A 38 -13.13 12.19 -19.20
C ASP A 38 -12.26 11.21 -18.41
N TRP A 39 -12.04 10.01 -18.93
CA TRP A 39 -11.16 9.03 -18.31
C TRP A 39 -9.72 9.56 -18.20
N PHE A 40 -9.15 10.11 -19.29
CA PHE A 40 -7.82 10.73 -19.26
C PHE A 40 -7.76 11.91 -18.29
N LYS A 41 -8.80 12.75 -18.28
CA LYS A 41 -8.89 13.88 -17.35
C LYS A 41 -8.88 13.41 -15.89
N TYR A 42 -9.65 12.39 -15.55
CA TYR A 42 -9.67 11.85 -14.19
C TYR A 42 -8.36 11.15 -13.83
N ASP A 43 -7.77 10.39 -14.74
CA ASP A 43 -6.46 9.74 -14.52
C ASP A 43 -5.37 10.76 -14.20
N ASP A 44 -5.30 11.85 -14.97
CA ASP A 44 -4.36 12.94 -14.73
C ASP A 44 -4.61 13.67 -13.40
N GLN A 45 -5.88 13.91 -13.06
CA GLN A 45 -6.25 14.51 -11.78
C GLN A 45 -5.85 13.62 -10.60
N ILE A 46 -6.12 12.31 -10.70
CA ILE A 46 -5.73 11.33 -9.68
C ILE A 46 -4.22 11.33 -9.52
N ARG A 47 -3.45 11.30 -10.62
CA ARG A 47 -1.99 11.33 -10.57
C ARG A 47 -1.46 12.59 -9.87
N LYS A 48 -2.00 13.76 -10.21
CA LYS A 48 -1.64 15.04 -9.55
C LYS A 48 -1.98 15.04 -8.06
N LEU A 49 -3.17 14.56 -7.69
CA LEU A 49 -3.60 14.48 -6.30
C LEU A 49 -2.74 13.49 -5.50
N GLN A 50 -2.36 12.36 -6.09
CA GLN A 50 -1.47 11.38 -5.45
C GLN A 50 -0.09 11.98 -5.12
N ILE A 51 0.48 12.77 -6.03
CA ILE A 51 1.73 13.50 -5.79
C ILE A 51 1.56 14.50 -4.64
N ALA A 52 0.52 15.33 -4.70
CA ALA A 52 0.23 16.31 -3.64
C ALA A 52 0.00 15.65 -2.28
N ILE A 53 -0.66 14.48 -2.23
CA ILE A 53 -0.83 13.68 -1.01
C ILE A 53 0.52 13.22 -0.48
N LYS A 54 1.42 12.74 -1.35
CA LYS A 54 2.74 12.27 -0.96
C LYS A 54 3.57 13.41 -0.34
N GLU A 55 3.59 14.58 -0.98
CA GLU A 55 4.26 15.78 -0.46
C GLU A 55 3.70 16.19 0.90
N ARG A 56 2.37 16.31 1.02
CA ARG A 56 1.71 16.65 2.29
C ARG A 56 2.03 15.66 3.41
N LYS A 57 2.11 14.35 3.11
CA LYS A 57 2.50 13.31 4.09
C LYS A 57 3.94 13.49 4.57
N VAL A 58 4.87 13.90 3.70
CA VAL A 58 6.26 14.18 4.07
C VAL A 58 6.32 15.36 5.06
N HIS A 59 5.65 16.47 4.75
CA HIS A 59 5.59 17.63 5.64
C HIS A 59 4.89 17.28 6.98
N GLN A 60 3.77 16.56 6.93
CA GLN A 60 3.08 16.09 8.12
C GLN A 60 3.99 15.22 8.98
N LYS A 61 4.78 14.32 8.38
CA LYS A 61 5.73 13.47 9.12
C LYS A 61 6.83 14.28 9.80
N ALA A 62 7.37 15.30 9.11
CA ALA A 62 8.36 16.20 9.70
C ALA A 62 7.80 16.97 10.90
N LEU A 63 6.56 17.47 10.80
CA LEU A 63 5.86 18.11 11.92
C LEU A 63 5.55 17.12 13.04
N ASN A 64 5.10 15.90 12.72
CA ASN A 64 4.81 14.87 13.70
C ASN A 64 6.01 14.56 14.58
N ASN A 65 7.21 14.43 13.99
CA ASN A 65 8.44 14.18 14.75
C ASN A 65 8.75 15.33 15.73
N LYS A 66 8.54 16.59 15.31
CA LYS A 66 8.75 17.76 16.17
C LYS A 66 7.76 17.79 17.33
N ILE A 67 6.47 17.58 17.04
CA ILE A 67 5.40 17.56 18.05
C ILE A 67 5.61 16.38 19.02
N GLU A 68 5.97 15.20 18.50
CA GLU A 68 6.27 14.02 19.30
C GLU A 68 7.41 14.31 20.29
N ASN A 69 8.55 14.82 19.79
CA ASN A 69 9.68 15.17 20.64
C ASN A 69 9.28 16.16 21.73
N PHE A 70 8.52 17.20 21.38
CA PHE A 70 8.02 18.18 22.33
C PHE A 70 7.10 17.54 23.40
N MET A 71 6.10 16.77 22.98
CA MET A 71 5.16 16.12 23.90
C MET A 71 5.88 15.19 24.89
N PHE A 72 6.84 14.39 24.42
CA PHE A 72 7.59 13.49 25.29
C PHE A 72 8.64 14.17 26.14
N GLN A 73 9.28 15.24 25.65
CA GLN A 73 10.25 16.03 26.42
C GLN A 73 9.57 16.68 27.64
N TYR A 74 8.36 17.22 27.45
CA TYR A 74 7.60 17.89 28.51
C TYR A 74 6.55 16.98 29.17
N LYS A 75 6.52 15.68 28.83
CA LYS A 75 5.61 14.67 29.39
C LYS A 75 4.11 15.00 29.24
N TYR A 76 3.74 15.69 28.17
CA TYR A 76 2.34 15.91 27.82
C TYR A 76 1.71 14.61 27.29
N LYS A 77 0.60 14.19 27.91
CA LYS A 77 -0.19 13.02 27.45
C LYS A 77 -1.09 13.40 26.27
N ASP A 78 -1.88 14.46 26.46
CA ASP A 78 -2.84 14.94 25.49
C ASP A 78 -2.64 16.44 25.24
N LEU A 79 -2.75 16.87 24.00
CA LEU A 79 -2.73 18.27 23.57
C LEU A 79 -4.08 18.63 22.96
N ASN A 80 -4.79 19.57 23.57
CA ASN A 80 -6.04 20.09 23.03
C ASN A 80 -5.75 21.33 22.16
N THR A 81 -6.27 21.34 20.93
CA THR A 81 -6.10 22.45 19.99
C THR A 81 -7.47 22.84 19.42
N GLN A 82 -7.55 24.01 18.79
CA GLN A 82 -8.78 24.44 18.10
C GLN A 82 -9.23 23.42 17.03
N HIS A 83 -8.31 22.64 16.47
CA HIS A 83 -8.59 21.65 15.42
C HIS A 83 -8.78 20.22 15.97
N GLY A 84 -8.81 20.05 17.29
CA GLY A 84 -9.05 18.78 17.97
C GLY A 84 -7.91 18.34 18.88
N ILE A 85 -7.97 17.08 19.31
CA ILE A 85 -7.09 16.53 20.35
C ILE A 85 -6.01 15.64 19.71
N ILE A 86 -4.76 15.84 20.13
CA ILE A 86 -3.61 14.98 19.81
C ILE A 86 -3.21 14.21 21.08
N LYS A 87 -3.10 12.89 20.98
CA LYS A 87 -2.63 12.03 22.08
C LYS A 87 -1.25 11.47 21.79
N ALA A 88 -0.36 11.55 22.77
CA ALA A 88 0.92 10.86 22.76
C ALA A 88 0.74 9.46 23.36
N ASN A 89 1.24 8.45 22.64
CA ASN A 89 1.22 7.07 23.08
C ASN A 89 2.64 6.52 23.12
N GLU A 90 2.98 5.89 24.24
CA GLU A 90 4.17 5.07 24.36
C GLU A 90 3.77 3.60 24.53
N ARG A 91 4.42 2.72 23.78
CA ARG A 91 4.23 1.28 23.89
C ARG A 91 5.58 0.60 24.01
N LYS A 92 5.74 -0.17 25.08
CA LYS A 92 6.85 -1.11 25.23
C LYS A 92 6.61 -2.28 24.27
N VAL A 93 7.51 -2.47 23.32
CA VAL A 93 7.45 -3.58 22.35
C VAL A 93 8.78 -4.32 22.33
N LYS A 94 8.72 -5.63 22.12
CA LYS A 94 9.92 -6.46 21.97
C LYS A 94 10.56 -6.18 20.62
N VAL A 95 11.88 -6.12 20.58
CA VAL A 95 12.62 -5.93 19.33
C VAL A 95 12.32 -7.10 18.38
N PRO A 96 11.95 -6.83 17.11
CA PRO A 96 11.74 -7.89 16.14
C PRO A 96 13.07 -8.58 15.85
N VAL A 97 13.03 -9.91 15.69
CA VAL A 97 14.23 -10.69 15.37
C VAL A 97 14.54 -10.50 13.89
N LYS A 98 15.73 -10.00 13.56
CA LYS A 98 16.20 -9.84 12.18
C LYS A 98 17.18 -10.94 11.82
N MET A 99 17.21 -11.31 10.54
CA MET A 99 18.10 -12.36 10.05
C MET A 99 19.59 -12.05 10.25
N SER A 100 19.98 -10.77 10.16
CA SER A 100 21.33 -10.30 10.52
C SER A 100 21.66 -10.67 11.97
N ASP A 101 20.79 -10.27 12.88
CA ASP A 101 20.98 -10.42 14.32
C ASP A 101 20.96 -11.91 14.74
N ILE A 102 20.23 -12.74 14.00
CA ILE A 102 20.25 -14.20 14.15
C ILE A 102 21.64 -14.75 13.78
N LYS A 103 22.18 -14.37 12.61
CA LYS A 103 23.49 -14.85 12.15
C LYS A 103 24.61 -14.47 13.13
N ASP A 104 24.61 -13.23 13.60
CA ASP A 104 25.58 -12.74 14.57
C ASP A 104 25.48 -13.55 15.87
N LYS A 105 24.26 -13.76 16.39
CA LYS A 105 24.03 -14.59 17.57
C LYS A 105 24.44 -16.06 17.38
N ILE A 106 24.22 -16.65 16.20
CA ILE A 106 24.64 -18.03 15.91
C ILE A 106 26.17 -18.15 15.93
N LEU A 107 26.88 -17.14 15.41
CA LEU A 107 28.33 -17.10 15.43
C LEU A 107 28.87 -16.90 16.86
N GLU A 108 28.24 -16.02 17.65
CA GLU A 108 28.60 -15.78 19.06
C GLU A 108 28.33 -17.00 19.97
N LEU A 109 27.27 -17.75 19.68
CA LEU A 109 26.76 -18.86 20.51
C LEU A 109 27.01 -20.23 19.87
N ASN A 110 28.13 -20.37 19.15
CA ASN A 110 28.52 -21.58 18.43
C ASN A 110 28.75 -22.84 19.30
N HIS A 111 28.79 -22.67 20.63
CA HIS A 111 29.05 -23.71 21.61
C HIS A 111 27.76 -24.31 22.21
N LEU A 112 26.59 -23.73 21.90
CA LEU A 112 25.30 -24.22 22.38
C LEU A 112 24.69 -25.24 21.43
N SER A 113 23.87 -26.15 21.96
CA SER A 113 23.09 -27.08 21.13
C SER A 113 22.07 -26.32 20.28
N GLY A 114 21.68 -26.87 19.14
CA GLY A 114 20.75 -26.21 18.21
C GLY A 114 19.43 -25.79 18.86
N GLU A 115 18.90 -26.59 19.78
CA GLU A 115 17.67 -26.26 20.54
C GLU A 115 17.88 -25.14 21.55
N GLU A 116 19.02 -25.11 22.24
CA GLU A 116 19.38 -24.07 23.21
C GLU A 116 19.63 -22.74 22.51
N LEU A 117 20.27 -22.79 21.34
CA LEU A 117 20.52 -21.65 20.48
C LEU A 117 19.22 -21.04 19.94
N LEU A 118 18.29 -21.88 19.48
CA LEU A 118 16.96 -21.43 19.07
C LEU A 118 16.20 -20.78 20.23
N ASN A 119 16.29 -21.36 21.42
CA ASN A 119 15.71 -20.76 22.62
C ASN A 119 16.35 -19.41 22.94
N GLU A 120 17.67 -19.22 22.85
CA GLU A 120 18.28 -17.90 23.07
C GLU A 120 17.93 -16.86 22.00
N ILE A 121 17.74 -17.29 20.75
CA ILE A 121 17.46 -16.38 19.65
C ILE A 121 15.99 -15.95 19.64
N PHE A 122 15.08 -16.90 19.85
CA PHE A 122 13.64 -16.71 19.64
C PHE A 122 12.82 -16.61 20.92
N ASN A 123 13.37 -16.94 22.11
CA ASN A 123 12.59 -16.85 23.34
C ASN A 123 12.13 -15.41 23.59
N ASN A 124 10.81 -15.27 23.61
CA ASN A 124 10.12 -14.01 23.75
C ASN A 124 10.46 -13.28 25.05
N GLU A 125 10.85 -13.96 26.12
CA GLU A 125 11.11 -13.35 27.43
C GLU A 125 12.48 -12.68 27.51
N LYS A 126 13.49 -13.23 26.80
CA LYS A 126 14.86 -12.70 26.77
C LYS A 126 15.05 -11.56 25.77
N ARG A 127 14.06 -11.28 24.92
CA ARG A 127 14.17 -10.23 23.90
C ARG A 127 14.15 -8.83 24.52
N LYS A 128 15.15 -8.03 24.13
CA LYS A 128 15.23 -6.60 24.50
C LYS A 128 13.92 -5.89 24.16
N THR A 129 13.43 -5.09 25.09
CA THR A 129 12.22 -4.29 24.93
C THR A 129 12.61 -2.85 24.57
N VAL A 130 11.98 -2.31 23.54
CA VAL A 130 12.15 -0.92 23.09
C VAL A 130 10.84 -0.15 23.27
N ILE A 131 10.94 1.12 23.62
CA ILE A 131 9.78 2.00 23.75
C ILE A 131 9.51 2.59 22.36
N LYS A 132 8.38 2.23 21.77
CA LYS A 132 7.85 2.90 20.57
C LYS A 132 6.96 4.05 20.99
N LYS A 133 7.32 5.24 20.54
CA LYS A 133 6.57 6.47 20.75
C LYS A 133 5.81 6.82 19.46
N ASN A 134 4.63 7.41 19.60
CA ASN A 134 3.90 8.03 18.49
C ASN A 134 2.91 9.05 19.04
N ILE A 135 2.47 9.95 18.16
CA ILE A 135 1.31 10.82 18.41
C ILE A 135 0.18 10.48 17.42
N ARG A 136 -1.08 10.64 17.85
CA ARG A 136 -2.25 10.42 17.01
C ARG A 136 -3.32 11.48 17.27
N ARG A 137 -3.96 11.95 16.19
CA ARG A 137 -5.16 12.78 16.29
C ARG A 137 -6.36 11.92 16.66
N VAL A 138 -7.18 12.37 17.61
CA VAL A 138 -8.48 11.75 17.92
C VAL A 138 -9.49 12.26 16.92
N ILE A 139 -10.03 11.36 16.10
CA ILE A 139 -11.12 11.66 15.16
C ILE A 139 -12.43 11.34 15.87
N PRO A 140 -13.36 12.30 16.04
CA PRO A 140 -14.65 12.01 16.63
C PRO A 140 -15.40 11.03 15.74
N LYS A 141 -16.06 10.05 16.36
CA LYS A 141 -16.97 9.15 15.64
C LYS A 141 -18.24 9.94 15.35
N VAL A 142 -18.49 10.23 14.08
CA VAL A 142 -19.80 10.69 13.60
C VAL A 142 -20.52 9.46 13.02
N SER A 143 -21.64 9.07 13.62
CA SER A 143 -22.56 8.12 13.00
C SER A 143 -23.30 8.83 11.88
N LEU A 144 -23.28 8.25 10.68
CA LEU A 144 -24.13 8.66 9.57
C LEU A 144 -25.34 7.72 9.51
N GLU A 145 -25.91 7.41 10.66
CA GLU A 145 -27.24 6.80 10.71
C GLU A 145 -28.22 7.94 10.44
N ILE A 146 -28.70 7.99 9.19
CA ILE A 146 -29.89 8.76 8.79
C ILE A 146 -31.08 7.82 8.89
#